data_AF-A0A958SWR8-F1
#
_entry.id   AF-A0A958SWR8-F1
#
_cell.length_a   1.000
_cell.length_b   1.000
_cell.length_c   1.000
_cell.angle_alpha   90.00
_cell.angle_beta   90.00
_cell.angle_gamma   90.00
#
_symmetry.space_group_name_H-M   'P 1'
#
loop_
_entity.id
_entity.type
_entity.pdbx_description
1 polymer ?
#
loop_
_entity_poly.entity_id
_entity_poly.type
_entity_poly.pdbx_seq_one_letter_code
_entity_poly.pdbx_strand_id
1 'polypeptide(L)' 'FTPEQRFFMSWATVWRTKYTEEALRNQIKTNTHSPGMYRAIMPLQNIDAFYEAFSIKESDSMYVGPEARVKIW' A
#
# COMPACT_ATOMS: atom_id res chain seq x y z
N PHE A 1 7.09 16.20 -7.47
CA PHE A 1 6.18 15.64 -6.45
C PHE A 1 5.82 16.70 -5.42
N THR A 2 4.53 16.86 -5.10
CA THR A 2 4.04 17.72 -4.01
C THR A 2 4.44 17.17 -2.63
N PRO A 3 4.32 17.93 -1.52
CA PRO A 3 4.54 17.41 -0.18
C PRO A 3 3.72 16.14 0.13
N GLU A 4 2.45 16.11 -0.27
CA GLU A 4 1.52 14.99 -0.07
C GLU A 4 2.00 13.75 -0.84
N GLN A 5 2.39 13.94 -2.12
CA GLN A 5 2.96 12.85 -2.91
C GLN A 5 4.27 12.31 -2.29
N ARG A 6 5.13 13.20 -1.76
CA ARG A 6 6.38 12.78 -1.10
C ARG A 6 6.12 12.00 0.19
N PHE A 7 5.06 12.31 0.94
CA PHE A 7 4.66 11.54 2.10
C PHE A 7 4.38 10.07 1.72
N PHE A 8 3.55 9.84 0.71
CA PHE A 8 3.22 8.49 0.24
C PHE A 8 4.41 7.77 -0.40
N MET A 9 5.28 8.48 -1.12
CA MET A 9 6.53 7.90 -1.63
C MET A 9 7.48 7.47 -0.50
N SER A 10 7.57 8.28 0.56
CA SER A 10 8.35 7.94 1.75
C SER A 10 7.80 6.71 2.46
N TRP A 11 6.47 6.64 2.64
CA TRP A 11 5.77 5.45 3.16
C TRP A 11 6.15 4.18 2.38
N ALA A 12 5.99 4.21 1.05
CA ALA A 12 6.32 3.06 0.21
C ALA A 12 7.81 2.67 0.30
N THR A 13 8.70 3.66 0.46
CA THR A 13 10.14 3.44 0.57
C THR A 13 10.53 2.71 1.87
N VAL A 14 9.84 2.97 2.98
CA VAL A 14 10.07 2.28 4.27
C VAL A 14 9.79 0.78 4.15
N TRP A 15 8.83 0.38 3.31
CA TRP A 15 8.43 -1.01 3.11
C TRP A 15 9.18 -1.74 1.99
N ARG A 16 10.19 -1.11 1.39
CA ARG A 16 10.98 -1.70 0.31
C ARG A 16 11.80 -2.88 0.82
N THR A 17 11.37 -4.08 0.47
CA THR A 17 11.99 -5.35 0.87
C THR A 17 12.12 -6.29 -0.33
N LYS A 18 13.13 -7.16 -0.33
CA LYS A 18 13.28 -8.25 -1.30
C LYS A 18 13.50 -9.56 -0.54
N TYR A 19 12.79 -10.60 -0.95
CA TYR A 19 12.87 -11.93 -0.34
C TYR A 19 13.33 -12.95 -1.39
N THR A 20 14.00 -14.01 -0.92
CA THR A 20 14.01 -15.28 -1.67
C THR A 20 12.63 -15.93 -1.54
N GLU A 21 12.27 -16.83 -2.46
CA GLU A 21 10.98 -17.53 -2.38
C GLU A 21 10.83 -18.33 -1.08
N GLU A 22 11.90 -18.97 -0.62
CA GLU A 22 11.92 -19.72 0.64
C GLU A 22 11.65 -18.79 1.84
N ALA A 23 12.34 -17.64 1.90
CA ALA A 23 12.15 -16.67 2.97
C ALA A 23 10.71 -16.11 2.97
N LEU A 24 10.16 -15.79 1.79
CA LEU A 24 8.79 -15.32 1.66
C LEU A 24 7.78 -16.39 2.11
N ARG A 25 7.98 -17.66 1.71
CA ARG A 25 7.13 -18.78 2.14
C ARG A 25 7.16 -18.97 3.64
N ASN A 26 8.34 -18.88 4.26
CA ASN A 26 8.48 -18.97 5.70
C ASN A 26 7.79 -17.79 6.41
N GLN A 27 8.00 -16.56 5.92
CA GLN A 27 7.37 -15.37 6.47
C GLN A 27 5.84 -15.48 6.48
N ILE A 28 5.24 -15.90 5.35
CA ILE A 28 3.77 -16.06 5.24
C ILE A 28 3.23 -17.06 6.26
N LYS A 29 3.99 -18.10 6.62
CA LYS A 29 3.55 -19.13 7.57
C LYS A 29 3.74 -18.76 9.04
N THR A 30 4.68 -17.88 9.34
CA THR A 30 5.20 -17.70 10.71
C THR A 30 5.08 -16.29 11.25
N ASN A 31 4.93 -15.28 10.38
CA ASN A 31 4.88 -13.89 10.76
C ASN A 31 3.45 -13.34 10.63
N THR A 32 2.97 -12.64 11.66
CA THR A 32 1.64 -12.01 11.66
C THR A 32 1.58 -10.75 10.79
N HIS A 33 2.72 -10.19 10.39
CA HIS A 33 2.78 -9.02 9.52
C HIS A 33 2.77 -9.42 8.05
N SER A 34 1.91 -8.78 7.26
CA SER A 34 1.89 -8.90 5.81
C SER A 34 3.26 -8.58 5.18
N PRO A 35 3.64 -9.22 4.07
CA PRO A 35 4.86 -8.89 3.35
C PRO A 35 4.95 -7.41 2.97
N GLY A 36 6.18 -6.86 2.92
CA GLY A 36 6.43 -5.44 2.71
C GLY A 36 5.72 -4.86 1.47
N MET A 37 5.71 -5.62 0.37
CA MET A 37 5.01 -5.24 -0.87
C MET A 37 3.51 -4.97 -0.68
N TYR A 38 2.84 -5.69 0.23
CA TYR A 38 1.43 -5.45 0.55
C TYR A 38 1.26 -4.30 1.54
N ARG A 39 2.17 -4.17 2.52
CA ARG A 39 2.16 -3.04 3.48
C ARG A 39 2.42 -1.69 2.82
N ALA A 40 3.18 -1.68 1.73
CA ALA A 40 3.47 -0.49 0.95
C ALA A 40 2.22 0.10 0.29
N ILE A 41 1.27 -0.73 -0.17
CA ILE A 41 0.19 -0.29 -1.08
C ILE A 41 -1.23 -0.49 -0.53
N MET A 42 -1.53 -1.63 0.10
CA MET A 42 -2.92 -1.98 0.45
C MET A 42 -3.55 -1.00 1.44
N PRO A 43 -2.83 -0.50 2.48
CA PRO A 43 -3.39 0.54 3.33
C PRO A 43 -3.72 1.82 2.56
N LEU A 44 -2.85 2.24 1.63
CA LEU A 44 -2.99 3.50 0.90
C LEU A 44 -4.23 3.51 -0.02
N GLN A 45 -4.61 2.36 -0.57
CA GLN A 45 -5.83 2.21 -1.38
C GLN A 45 -7.12 2.53 -0.60
N ASN A 46 -7.07 2.55 0.74
CA ASN A 46 -8.20 2.87 1.60
C ASN A 46 -8.19 4.32 2.12
N ILE A 47 -7.21 5.14 1.70
CA ILE A 47 -7.02 6.51 2.19
C ILE A 47 -7.41 7.51 1.11
N ASP A 48 -8.45 8.32 1.36
CA ASP A 48 -8.96 9.29 0.39
C ASP A 48 -7.89 10.30 -0.07
N ALA A 49 -7.01 10.75 0.84
CA ALA A 49 -5.89 11.64 0.52
C ALA A 49 -4.88 11.05 -0.49
N PHE A 50 -4.78 9.72 -0.60
CA PHE A 50 -3.93 9.08 -1.61
C PHE A 50 -4.51 9.27 -3.02
N TYR A 51 -5.84 9.18 -3.15
CA TYR A 51 -6.54 9.43 -4.42
C TYR A 51 -6.38 10.87 -4.85
N GLU A 52 -6.51 11.82 -3.92
CA GLU A 52 -6.32 13.25 -4.19
C GLU A 52 -4.87 13.55 -4.61
N ALA A 53 -3.89 13.05 -3.85
CA ALA A 53 -2.47 13.33 -4.10
C ALA A 53 -1.98 12.85 -5.46
N PHE A 54 -2.52 11.74 -5.98
CA PHE A 54 -2.11 11.17 -7.28
C PHE A 54 -3.17 11.25 -8.36
N SER A 55 -4.32 11.88 -8.08
CA SER A 55 -5.45 11.99 -9.02
C SER A 55 -5.89 10.62 -9.57
N ILE A 56 -6.00 9.62 -8.68
CA ILE A 56 -6.35 8.23 -9.03
C ILE A 56 -7.80 8.15 -9.51
N LYS A 57 -8.01 7.48 -10.64
CA LYS A 57 -9.30 7.31 -11.31
C LYS A 57 -9.69 5.83 -11.34
N GLU A 58 -10.94 5.56 -11.65
CA GLU A 58 -11.49 4.19 -11.80
C GLU A 58 -10.71 3.31 -12.78
N SER A 59 -10.06 3.90 -13.79
CA SER A 59 -9.23 3.18 -14.76
C SER A 59 -7.86 2.74 -14.22
N ASP A 60 -7.44 3.25 -13.06
CA ASP A 60 -6.11 3.00 -12.51
C ASP A 60 -6.08 1.74 -11.66
N SER A 61 -4.97 0.99 -11.72
CA SER A 61 -4.81 -0.28 -11.00
C SER A 61 -4.89 -0.18 -9.48
N MET A 62 -4.69 1.02 -8.93
CA MET A 62 -4.73 1.28 -7.49
C MET A 62 -6.12 1.73 -7.00
N TYR A 63 -7.10 1.82 -7.88
CA TYR A 63 -8.44 2.26 -7.52
C TYR A 63 -9.24 1.18 -6.78
N VAL A 64 -9.84 1.59 -5.67
CA VAL A 64 -10.89 0.87 -4.95
C VAL A 64 -12.09 1.82 -4.82
N GLY A 65 -13.29 1.33 -5.13
CA GLY A 65 -14.53 2.10 -5.01
C GLY A 65 -14.71 2.63 -3.58
N PRO A 66 -15.18 3.88 -3.36
CA PRO A 66 -15.31 4.47 -2.03
C PRO A 66 -16.04 3.58 -1.01
N GLU A 67 -17.07 2.86 -1.45
CA GLU A 67 -17.87 1.92 -0.66
C GLU A 67 -17.13 0.62 -0.31
N ALA A 68 -16.13 0.24 -1.09
CA ALA A 68 -15.29 -0.93 -0.85
C ALA A 68 -14.01 -0.59 -0.04
N ARG A 69 -13.74 0.69 0.22
CA ARG A 69 -12.61 1.12 1.07
C ARG A 69 -12.90 0.83 2.53
N VAL A 70 -11.95 0.18 3.19
CA VAL A 70 -12.02 -0.15 4.61
C VAL A 70 -11.71 1.09 5.46
N LYS A 71 -12.64 1.44 6.35
CA LYS A 71 -12.47 2.49 7.37
C LYS A 71 -12.70 1.88 8.76
N ILE A 72 -11.74 2.04 9.66
CA ILE A 72 -11.76 1.41 11.00
C ILE A 72 -11.90 2.47 12.10
N TRP A 73 -11.13 3.56 12.01
CA TRP A 73 -11.07 4.63 12.99
C TRP A 73 -11.80 5.87 12.49
#